data_AF-A0A6F8Y8Q7-F1
#
_entry.id   AF-A0A6F8Y8Q7-F1
#
_cell.length_a   1.000
_cell.length_b   1.000
_cell.length_c   1.000
_cell.angle_alpha   90.00
_cell.angle_beta   90.00
_cell.angle_gamma   90.00
#
_symmetry.space_group_name_H-M   'P 1'
#
loop_
_entity.id
_entity.type
_entity.pdbx_description
1 polymer ?
#
loop_
_entity_poly.entity_id
_entity_poly.type
_entity_poly.pdbx_seq_one_letter_code
_entity_poly.pdbx_strand_id
1 'polypeptide(L)'
;MSTTHELHEALEAARELPDGDSKIAELERIAAHADAARDVRLGYDARIDLIDAYNNHTERWRMLPAFGWCLAAYDRDPSMFEEWDGEQLRWYHKWAVATLRSTPRVGLAQTQAALDDMERRFKAGGHSMQTIYNLRCKIADHIGDEGEARKWFELWRTAERDENSDCAGCDPSRQAELLAGWGEWEESVRTVEPVLSGVLGCAEQPEKALEAVLMPYLKLGRYEEAAKAHVRAYRRHRHERDAFPFLPEHMRFCVLTGNADRAVDILAEHLGWLDRPYDEASAMEFAAAGALVCRLAASTGRIVHRPAFESRAAADLTLEQLGAELAAQAREIASQFDARNGTDHQSRRLALRMSDEPVLASLELPPDQPTPSYMAEPGLPPEGREEVVAPLTVQAITAALDDRGDRYYVDEDGTIGGQWGKGMVTFDRMGEEGEILHVRVVAQRRLKADRLMEAYAFCNAWNHDKLLPKAYVHDTGEGELILAGDITTDLEHGAAAPQLGVLVHAAIVTSAQFADEVAALP
;
A
#
# COMPACT_ATOMS: atom_id res chain seq x y z
N MET A 1 -17.25 35.91 -8.92
CA MET A 1 -17.20 34.79 -9.88
C MET A 1 -15.78 34.78 -10.41
N SER A 2 -15.01 33.74 -10.10
CA SER A 2 -13.67 33.60 -10.68
C SER A 2 -13.78 33.42 -12.19
N THR A 3 -12.82 33.96 -12.93
CA THR A 3 -12.77 33.75 -14.39
C THR A 3 -12.35 32.31 -14.72
N THR A 4 -12.65 31.82 -15.91
CA THR A 4 -12.29 30.45 -16.34
C THR A 4 -10.78 30.21 -16.27
N HIS A 5 -9.96 31.22 -16.59
CA HIS A 5 -8.50 31.16 -16.45
C HIS A 5 -8.05 31.01 -14.99
N GLU A 6 -8.63 31.79 -14.07
CA GLU A 6 -8.35 31.67 -12.62
C GLU A 6 -8.69 30.29 -12.06
N LEU A 7 -9.69 29.60 -12.61
CA LEU A 7 -10.04 28.24 -12.17
C LEU A 7 -9.07 27.18 -12.67
N HIS A 8 -8.50 27.35 -13.87
CA HIS A 8 -7.45 26.47 -14.38
C HIS A 8 -6.16 26.65 -13.56
N GLU A 9 -5.77 27.89 -13.24
CA GLU A 9 -4.65 28.15 -12.34
C GLU A 9 -4.88 27.58 -10.94
N ALA A 10 -6.11 27.66 -10.43
CA ALA A 10 -6.48 27.05 -9.15
C ALA A 10 -6.40 25.52 -9.17
N LEU A 11 -6.73 24.89 -10.30
CA LEU A 11 -6.58 23.44 -10.46
C LEU A 11 -5.11 23.02 -10.43
N GLU A 12 -4.24 23.71 -11.17
CA GLU A 12 -2.80 23.44 -11.12
C GLU A 12 -2.24 23.65 -9.70
N ALA A 13 -2.66 24.72 -9.01
CA ALA A 13 -2.26 24.93 -7.62
C ALA A 13 -2.79 23.84 -6.67
N ALA A 14 -3.98 23.29 -6.92
CA ALA A 14 -4.55 22.21 -6.12
C ALA A 14 -3.81 20.88 -6.32
N ARG A 15 -3.29 20.61 -7.53
CA ARG A 15 -2.49 19.41 -7.84
C ARG A 15 -1.20 19.34 -7.01
N GLU A 16 -0.58 20.49 -6.76
CA GLU A 16 0.62 20.63 -5.93
C GLU A 16 0.37 20.47 -4.42
N LEU A 17 -0.90 20.44 -3.98
CA LEU A 17 -1.21 20.18 -2.58
C LEU A 17 -0.96 18.70 -2.23
N PRO A 18 -0.44 18.40 -1.03
CA PRO A 18 -0.44 17.05 -0.50
C PRO A 18 -1.87 16.49 -0.45
N ASP A 19 -2.01 15.18 -0.69
CA ASP A 19 -3.29 14.50 -0.55
C ASP A 19 -3.83 14.69 0.88
N GLY A 20 -5.02 15.27 0.98
CA GLY A 20 -5.51 15.84 2.22
C GLY A 20 -6.92 16.41 2.12
N ASP A 21 -7.58 16.58 3.26
CA ASP A 21 -8.89 17.27 3.37
C ASP A 21 -8.88 18.64 2.66
N SER A 22 -7.76 19.38 2.71
CA SER A 22 -7.60 20.67 2.02
C SER A 22 -7.60 20.54 0.49
N LYS A 23 -6.88 19.55 -0.07
CA LYS A 23 -6.85 19.29 -1.51
C LYS A 23 -8.23 18.87 -2.01
N ILE A 24 -8.88 17.96 -1.28
CA ILE A 24 -10.24 17.50 -1.57
C ILE A 24 -11.22 18.69 -1.59
N ALA A 25 -11.22 19.52 -0.54
CA ALA A 25 -12.13 20.65 -0.46
C ALA A 25 -11.93 21.66 -1.61
N GLU A 26 -10.67 21.89 -2.01
CA GLU A 26 -10.38 22.80 -3.12
C GLU A 26 -10.79 22.21 -4.48
N LEU A 27 -10.52 20.92 -4.73
CA LEU A 27 -10.96 20.25 -5.95
C LEU A 27 -12.50 20.16 -6.04
N GLU A 28 -13.19 19.89 -4.93
CA GLU A 28 -14.67 19.94 -4.84
C GLU A 28 -15.20 21.35 -5.17
N ARG A 29 -14.54 22.39 -4.66
CA ARG A 29 -14.87 23.78 -4.97
C ARG A 29 -14.69 24.07 -6.46
N ILE A 30 -13.58 23.65 -7.06
CA ILE A 30 -13.28 23.85 -8.49
C ILE A 30 -14.33 23.12 -9.35
N ALA A 31 -14.63 21.85 -9.05
CA ALA A 31 -15.64 21.07 -9.75
C ALA A 31 -17.02 21.75 -9.72
N ALA A 32 -17.44 22.28 -8.56
CA ALA A 32 -18.70 23.01 -8.43
C ALA A 32 -18.73 24.32 -9.25
N HIS A 33 -17.60 25.03 -9.35
CA HIS A 33 -17.50 26.23 -10.19
C HIS A 33 -17.52 25.89 -11.68
N ALA A 34 -16.84 24.81 -12.08
CA ALA A 34 -16.87 24.30 -13.46
C ALA A 34 -18.30 23.93 -13.88
N ASP A 35 -19.05 23.25 -13.02
CA ASP A 35 -20.46 22.92 -13.27
C ASP A 35 -21.32 24.19 -13.47
N ALA A 36 -21.12 25.21 -12.63
CA ALA A 36 -21.85 26.48 -12.74
C ALA A 36 -21.50 27.25 -14.01
N ALA A 37 -20.24 27.15 -14.48
CA ALA A 37 -19.77 27.73 -15.73
C ALA A 37 -20.10 26.90 -16.97
N ARG A 38 -20.57 25.65 -16.78
CA ARG A 38 -20.75 24.63 -17.83
C ARG A 38 -19.45 24.31 -18.58
N ASP A 39 -18.32 24.36 -17.86
CA ASP A 39 -17.01 23.96 -18.37
C ASP A 39 -16.81 22.46 -18.12
N VAL A 40 -17.06 21.65 -19.14
CA VAL A 40 -17.03 20.18 -19.02
C VAL A 40 -15.60 19.67 -18.85
N ARG A 41 -14.60 20.27 -19.52
CA ARG A 41 -13.21 19.80 -19.44
C ARG A 41 -12.65 20.06 -18.05
N LEU A 42 -12.77 21.29 -17.55
CA LEU A 42 -12.33 21.63 -16.20
C LEU A 42 -13.06 20.78 -15.15
N GLY A 43 -14.37 20.56 -15.32
CA GLY A 43 -15.18 19.74 -14.43
C GLY A 43 -14.78 18.26 -14.44
N TYR A 44 -14.23 17.78 -15.56
CA TYR A 44 -13.66 16.44 -15.70
C TYR A 44 -12.31 16.34 -14.99
N ASP A 45 -11.38 17.25 -15.30
CA ASP A 45 -10.03 17.25 -14.72
C ASP A 45 -10.05 17.33 -13.20
N ALA A 46 -10.84 18.25 -12.64
CA ALA A 46 -10.98 18.37 -11.19
C ALA A 46 -11.55 17.09 -10.54
N ARG A 47 -12.41 16.35 -11.24
CA ARG A 47 -13.01 15.11 -10.73
C ARG A 47 -12.11 13.90 -10.90
N ILE A 48 -11.28 13.86 -11.93
CA ILE A 48 -10.19 12.91 -12.05
C ILE A 48 -9.24 13.05 -10.86
N ASP A 49 -8.80 14.28 -10.54
CA ASP A 49 -7.91 14.53 -9.40
C ASP A 49 -8.60 14.20 -8.05
N LEU A 50 -9.93 14.40 -7.95
CA LEU A 50 -10.70 13.96 -6.78
C LEU A 50 -10.72 12.44 -6.62
N ILE A 51 -10.84 11.67 -7.70
CA ILE A 51 -10.87 10.21 -7.65
C ILE A 51 -9.58 9.68 -7.02
N ASP A 52 -8.42 10.22 -7.41
CA ASP A 52 -7.13 9.86 -6.83
C ASP A 52 -7.02 10.29 -5.36
N ALA A 53 -7.37 11.55 -5.05
CA ALA A 53 -7.32 12.05 -3.69
C ALA A 53 -8.22 11.25 -2.73
N TYR A 54 -9.42 10.85 -3.19
CA TYR A 54 -10.31 9.99 -2.41
C TYR A 54 -9.73 8.59 -2.20
N ASN A 55 -9.10 8.00 -3.21
CA ASN A 55 -8.52 6.67 -3.11
C ASN A 55 -7.39 6.60 -2.06
N ASN A 56 -6.59 7.66 -1.95
CA ASN A 56 -5.39 7.70 -1.11
C ASN A 56 -5.65 8.24 0.31
N HIS A 57 -6.60 9.17 0.48
CA HIS A 57 -6.72 9.95 1.71
C HIS A 57 -7.96 9.65 2.57
N THR A 58 -9.09 9.26 1.97
CA THR A 58 -10.37 9.22 2.69
C THR A 58 -11.28 8.07 2.25
N GLU A 59 -12.56 8.10 2.62
CA GLU A 59 -13.46 6.98 2.34
C GLU A 59 -13.64 6.77 0.83
N ARG A 60 -13.19 5.61 0.33
CA ARG A 60 -13.07 5.34 -1.11
C ARG A 60 -14.39 5.44 -1.86
N TRP A 61 -15.52 5.17 -1.21
CA TRP A 61 -16.85 5.28 -1.82
C TRP A 61 -17.18 6.69 -2.32
N ARG A 62 -16.50 7.73 -1.82
CA ARG A 62 -16.65 9.11 -2.29
C ARG A 62 -16.21 9.31 -3.74
N MET A 63 -15.40 8.40 -4.29
CA MET A 63 -15.01 8.45 -5.70
C MET A 63 -16.17 8.15 -6.65
N LEU A 64 -17.21 7.44 -6.20
CA LEU A 64 -18.28 6.92 -7.07
C LEU A 64 -19.07 8.03 -7.81
N PRO A 65 -19.50 9.13 -7.17
CA PRO A 65 -20.17 10.22 -7.87
C PRO A 65 -19.26 10.95 -8.86
N ALA A 66 -18.00 11.18 -8.51
CA ALA A 66 -17.02 11.81 -9.39
C ALA A 66 -16.77 10.95 -10.64
N PHE A 67 -16.52 9.65 -10.44
CA PHE A 67 -16.37 8.68 -11.52
C PHE A 67 -17.61 8.61 -12.42
N GLY A 68 -18.80 8.49 -11.83
CA GLY A 68 -20.05 8.42 -12.60
C GLY A 68 -20.30 9.67 -13.44
N TRP A 69 -19.92 10.86 -12.94
CA TRP A 69 -19.98 12.10 -13.71
C TRP A 69 -18.98 12.08 -14.88
N CYS A 70 -17.72 11.70 -14.64
CA CYS A 70 -16.69 11.66 -15.68
C CYS A 70 -17.04 10.68 -16.79
N LEU A 71 -17.52 9.48 -16.44
CA LEU A 71 -17.98 8.48 -17.40
C LEU A 71 -19.14 9.01 -18.25
N ALA A 72 -20.12 9.66 -17.62
CA ALA A 72 -21.27 10.24 -18.34
C ALA A 72 -20.90 11.45 -19.21
N ALA A 73 -19.88 12.22 -18.83
CA ALA A 73 -19.33 13.30 -19.64
C ALA A 73 -18.63 12.76 -20.89
N TYR A 74 -17.78 11.73 -20.70
CA TYR A 74 -17.09 11.03 -21.79
C TYR A 74 -18.08 10.39 -22.76
N ASP A 75 -19.10 9.67 -22.27
CA ASP A 75 -20.12 9.02 -23.12
C ASP A 75 -20.95 10.01 -23.95
N ARG A 76 -21.17 11.23 -23.44
CA ARG A 76 -22.00 12.23 -24.10
C ARG A 76 -21.31 12.82 -25.33
N ASP A 77 -20.03 13.11 -25.21
CA ASP A 77 -19.23 13.67 -26.29
C ASP A 77 -17.76 13.25 -26.15
N PRO A 78 -17.39 12.06 -26.65
CA PRO A 78 -16.02 11.56 -26.59
C PRO A 78 -15.01 12.46 -27.31
N SER A 79 -15.47 13.32 -28.25
CA SER A 79 -14.57 14.14 -29.07
C SER A 79 -13.92 15.30 -28.30
N MET A 80 -14.39 15.58 -27.09
CA MET A 80 -13.79 16.56 -26.17
C MET A 80 -12.59 16.01 -25.38
N PHE A 81 -12.32 14.71 -25.50
CA PHE A 81 -11.35 13.99 -24.68
C PHE A 81 -10.25 13.40 -25.55
N GLU A 82 -9.06 13.29 -24.97
CA GLU A 82 -7.92 12.63 -25.59
C GLU A 82 -7.99 11.11 -25.38
N GLU A 83 -7.15 10.37 -26.11
CA GLU A 83 -7.08 8.90 -25.99
C GLU A 83 -6.72 8.46 -24.57
N TRP A 84 -5.77 9.17 -23.95
CA TRP A 84 -5.33 8.96 -22.57
C TRP A 84 -6.47 9.11 -21.54
N ASP A 85 -7.43 10.02 -21.75
CA ASP A 85 -8.59 10.15 -20.86
C ASP A 85 -9.41 8.86 -20.84
N GLY A 86 -9.55 8.21 -22.01
CA GLY A 86 -10.25 6.94 -22.15
C GLY A 86 -9.51 5.80 -21.44
N GLU A 87 -8.18 5.76 -21.51
CA GLU A 87 -7.33 4.81 -20.76
C GLU A 87 -7.48 5.00 -19.25
N GLN A 88 -7.38 6.24 -18.79
CA GLN A 88 -7.50 6.59 -17.39
C GLN A 88 -8.90 6.25 -16.83
N LEU A 89 -9.97 6.51 -17.59
CA LEU A 89 -11.32 6.13 -17.22
C LEU A 89 -11.50 4.61 -17.10
N ARG A 90 -10.88 3.82 -17.98
CA ARG A 90 -10.91 2.35 -17.84
C ARG A 90 -10.27 1.93 -16.52
N TRP A 91 -9.16 2.55 -16.14
CA TRP A 91 -8.50 2.29 -14.88
C TRP A 91 -9.38 2.65 -13.67
N TYR A 92 -9.97 3.85 -13.65
CA TYR A 92 -10.87 4.25 -12.57
C TYR A 92 -12.19 3.50 -12.54
N HIS A 93 -12.66 2.97 -13.67
CA HIS A 93 -13.83 2.10 -13.68
C HIS A 93 -13.58 0.83 -12.84
N LYS A 94 -12.37 0.25 -12.96
CA LYS A 94 -11.96 -0.88 -12.12
C LYS A 94 -12.01 -0.53 -10.64
N TRP A 95 -11.45 0.63 -10.27
CA TRP A 95 -11.42 1.09 -8.89
C TRP A 95 -12.82 1.35 -8.34
N ALA A 96 -13.67 2.04 -9.11
CA ALA A 96 -15.05 2.28 -8.75
C ALA A 96 -15.80 0.96 -8.49
N VAL A 97 -15.70 -0.03 -9.38
CA VAL A 97 -16.36 -1.32 -9.19
C VAL A 97 -15.76 -2.11 -8.02
N ALA A 98 -14.43 -2.06 -7.82
CA ALA A 98 -13.79 -2.70 -6.67
C ALA A 98 -14.29 -2.12 -5.34
N THR A 99 -14.48 -0.79 -5.26
CA THR A 99 -15.00 -0.07 -4.10
C THR A 99 -16.44 -0.48 -3.76
N LEU A 100 -17.25 -0.87 -4.75
CA LEU A 100 -18.62 -1.36 -4.50
C LEU A 100 -18.67 -2.67 -3.69
N ARG A 101 -17.56 -3.41 -3.59
CA ARG A 101 -17.46 -4.57 -2.68
C ARG A 101 -17.25 -4.15 -1.23
N SER A 102 -16.55 -3.04 -0.99
CA SER A 102 -16.09 -2.65 0.34
C SER A 102 -17.02 -1.68 1.08
N THR A 103 -18.16 -1.32 0.46
CA THR A 103 -19.18 -0.46 1.09
C THR A 103 -20.59 -1.05 0.97
N PRO A 104 -21.40 -1.01 2.05
CA PRO A 104 -22.80 -1.44 1.99
C PRO A 104 -23.75 -0.35 1.47
N ARG A 105 -23.24 0.86 1.19
CA ARG A 105 -24.03 2.04 0.79
C ARG A 105 -24.71 1.91 -0.57
N VAL A 106 -24.17 1.08 -1.45
CA VAL A 106 -24.69 0.85 -2.81
C VAL A 106 -25.30 -0.55 -2.88
N GLY A 107 -26.54 -0.66 -3.36
CA GLY A 107 -27.26 -1.93 -3.39
C GLY A 107 -26.63 -2.96 -4.35
N LEU A 108 -26.77 -4.25 -4.05
CA LEU A 108 -26.17 -5.32 -4.86
C LEU A 108 -26.56 -5.26 -6.35
N ALA A 109 -27.81 -4.92 -6.66
CA ALA A 109 -28.27 -4.78 -8.04
C ALA A 109 -27.53 -3.64 -8.80
N GLN A 110 -27.22 -2.54 -8.10
CA GLN A 110 -26.44 -1.45 -8.69
C GLN A 110 -24.97 -1.85 -8.88
N THR A 111 -24.40 -2.60 -7.92
CA THR A 111 -23.05 -3.18 -8.03
C THR A 111 -22.94 -4.12 -9.23
N GLN A 112 -23.91 -5.01 -9.41
CA GLN A 112 -23.97 -5.91 -10.57
C GLN A 112 -24.14 -5.13 -11.88
N ALA A 113 -25.03 -4.13 -11.92
CA ALA A 113 -25.23 -3.30 -13.10
C ALA A 113 -23.98 -2.52 -13.51
N ALA A 114 -23.21 -2.00 -12.54
CA ALA A 114 -21.94 -1.31 -12.80
C ALA A 114 -20.88 -2.28 -13.39
N LEU A 115 -20.77 -3.49 -12.82
CA LEU A 115 -19.87 -4.51 -13.35
C LEU A 115 -20.28 -5.01 -14.74
N ASP A 116 -21.58 -5.18 -14.97
CA ASP A 116 -22.12 -5.55 -16.29
C ASP A 116 -21.85 -4.44 -17.33
N ASP A 117 -21.92 -3.16 -16.93
CA ASP A 117 -21.57 -2.04 -17.79
C ASP A 117 -20.08 -2.04 -18.15
N MET A 118 -19.23 -2.21 -17.14
CA MET A 118 -17.79 -2.34 -17.35
C MET A 118 -17.46 -3.50 -18.31
N GLU A 119 -18.08 -4.68 -18.12
CA GLU A 119 -17.88 -5.83 -19.00
C GLU A 119 -18.31 -5.54 -20.45
N ARG A 120 -19.45 -4.89 -20.66
CA ARG A 120 -19.90 -4.50 -22.01
C ARG A 120 -18.88 -3.59 -22.69
N ARG A 121 -18.33 -2.60 -21.96
CA ARG A 121 -17.33 -1.67 -22.48
C ARG A 121 -16.02 -2.35 -22.81
N PHE A 122 -15.52 -3.20 -21.91
CA PHE A 122 -14.30 -3.96 -22.15
C PHE A 122 -14.43 -4.87 -23.38
N LYS A 123 -15.58 -5.53 -23.55
CA LYS A 123 -15.85 -6.34 -24.75
C LYS A 123 -15.90 -5.50 -26.02
N ALA A 124 -16.56 -4.35 -25.98
CA ALA A 124 -16.67 -3.46 -27.13
C ALA A 124 -15.31 -2.88 -27.55
N GLY A 125 -14.42 -2.60 -26.59
CA GLY A 125 -13.05 -2.13 -26.82
C GLY A 125 -12.05 -3.23 -27.17
N GLY A 126 -12.44 -4.50 -27.15
CA GLY A 126 -11.53 -5.62 -27.42
C GLY A 126 -10.48 -5.84 -26.33
N HIS A 127 -10.73 -5.36 -25.11
CA HIS A 127 -9.83 -5.52 -23.96
C HIS A 127 -9.96 -6.90 -23.33
N SER A 128 -8.96 -7.30 -22.56
CA SER A 128 -9.00 -8.57 -21.83
C SER A 128 -10.14 -8.59 -20.80
N MET A 129 -10.78 -9.75 -20.66
CA MET A 129 -11.78 -10.00 -19.61
C MET A 129 -11.17 -10.34 -18.25
N GLN A 130 -9.84 -10.43 -18.13
CA GLN A 130 -9.13 -10.87 -16.93
C GLN A 130 -9.57 -10.11 -15.67
N THR A 131 -9.63 -8.78 -15.72
CA THR A 131 -10.10 -7.97 -14.59
C THR A 131 -11.60 -8.12 -14.33
N ILE A 132 -12.42 -8.31 -15.36
CA ILE A 132 -13.86 -8.56 -15.18
C ILE A 132 -14.06 -9.85 -14.37
N TYR A 133 -13.32 -10.91 -14.70
CA TYR A 133 -13.39 -12.19 -13.99
C TYR A 133 -12.92 -12.06 -12.53
N ASN A 134 -11.83 -11.32 -12.27
CA ASN A 134 -11.40 -10.98 -10.90
C ASN A 134 -12.51 -10.27 -10.10
N LEU A 135 -13.11 -9.21 -10.65
CA LEU A 135 -14.16 -8.45 -9.96
C LEU A 135 -15.41 -9.30 -9.73
N ARG A 136 -15.84 -10.10 -10.72
CA ARG A 136 -16.96 -11.04 -10.57
C ARG A 136 -16.69 -12.08 -9.49
N CYS A 137 -15.49 -12.66 -9.48
CA CYS A 137 -15.06 -13.61 -8.45
C CYS A 137 -15.20 -13.01 -7.05
N LYS A 138 -14.62 -11.81 -6.83
CA LYS A 138 -14.62 -11.17 -5.51
C LYS A 138 -16.01 -10.72 -5.05
N ILE A 139 -16.90 -10.35 -5.97
CA ILE A 139 -18.29 -10.02 -5.62
C ILE A 139 -19.07 -11.29 -5.27
N ALA A 140 -18.90 -12.38 -6.03
CA ALA A 140 -19.54 -13.67 -5.75
C ALA A 140 -19.09 -14.23 -4.39
N ASP A 141 -17.78 -14.19 -4.11
CA ASP A 141 -17.22 -14.58 -2.81
C ASP A 141 -17.80 -13.73 -1.67
N HIS A 142 -17.84 -12.40 -1.84
CA HIS A 142 -18.37 -11.48 -0.85
C HIS A 142 -19.86 -11.73 -0.50
N ILE A 143 -20.68 -12.20 -1.44
CA ILE A 143 -22.08 -12.55 -1.16
C ILE A 143 -22.26 -14.01 -0.68
N GLY A 144 -21.18 -14.79 -0.62
CA GLY A 144 -21.20 -16.18 -0.19
C GLY A 144 -21.60 -17.19 -1.27
N ASP A 145 -21.57 -16.82 -2.55
CA ASP A 145 -21.74 -17.75 -3.66
C ASP A 145 -20.38 -18.31 -4.08
N GLU A 146 -19.85 -19.22 -3.26
CA GLU A 146 -18.53 -19.84 -3.49
C GLU A 146 -18.47 -20.59 -4.83
N GLY A 147 -19.58 -21.22 -5.26
CA GLY A 147 -19.64 -21.95 -6.52
C GLY A 147 -19.43 -21.05 -7.72
N GLU A 148 -20.13 -19.91 -7.77
CA GLU A 148 -19.94 -18.93 -8.83
C GLU A 148 -18.58 -18.22 -8.70
N ALA A 149 -18.11 -17.95 -7.47
CA ALA A 149 -16.79 -17.36 -7.24
C ALA A 149 -15.66 -18.22 -7.81
N ARG A 150 -15.64 -19.53 -7.50
CA ARG A 150 -14.63 -20.49 -8.02
C ARG A 150 -14.65 -20.58 -9.54
N LYS A 151 -15.82 -20.49 -10.17
CA LYS A 151 -15.94 -20.46 -11.64
C LYS A 151 -15.25 -19.22 -12.23
N TRP A 152 -15.51 -18.03 -11.66
CA TRP A 152 -14.84 -16.81 -12.11
C TRP A 152 -13.34 -16.79 -11.80
N PHE A 153 -12.94 -17.40 -10.69
CA PHE A 153 -11.55 -17.56 -10.30
C PHE A 153 -10.74 -18.35 -11.34
N GLU A 154 -11.26 -19.48 -11.82
CA GLU A 154 -10.59 -20.27 -12.86
C GLU A 154 -10.49 -19.52 -14.19
N LEU A 155 -11.53 -18.78 -14.56
CA LEU A 155 -11.47 -17.90 -15.73
C LEU A 155 -10.43 -16.78 -15.55
N TRP A 156 -10.36 -16.16 -14.37
CA TRP A 156 -9.38 -15.12 -14.06
C TRP A 156 -7.94 -15.65 -14.17
N ARG A 157 -7.64 -16.85 -13.65
CA ARG A 157 -6.29 -17.45 -13.70
C ARG A 157 -5.78 -17.73 -15.11
N THR A 158 -6.69 -18.04 -16.02
CA THR A 158 -6.34 -18.49 -17.38
C THR A 158 -6.50 -17.42 -18.45
N ALA A 159 -7.17 -16.31 -18.14
CA ALA A 159 -7.40 -15.22 -19.08
C ALA A 159 -6.08 -14.51 -19.45
N GLU A 160 -5.96 -14.13 -20.72
CA GLU A 160 -4.84 -13.33 -21.22
C GLU A 160 -4.76 -11.99 -20.49
N ARG A 161 -3.56 -11.47 -20.30
CA ARG A 161 -3.33 -10.18 -19.65
C ARG A 161 -3.14 -9.09 -20.69
N ASP A 162 -3.54 -7.87 -20.34
CA ASP A 162 -3.39 -6.66 -21.16
C ASP A 162 -3.02 -5.45 -20.28
N GLU A 163 -2.95 -4.26 -20.88
CA GLU A 163 -2.71 -2.98 -20.20
C GLU A 163 -3.72 -2.67 -19.08
N ASN A 164 -4.93 -3.25 -19.15
CA ASN A 164 -5.99 -3.03 -18.18
C ASN A 164 -5.93 -4.03 -17.02
N SER A 165 -5.05 -5.03 -17.08
CA SER A 165 -4.86 -6.02 -16.02
C SER A 165 -4.16 -5.41 -14.81
N ASP A 166 -4.52 -5.87 -13.60
CA ASP A 166 -3.86 -5.40 -12.37
C ASP A 166 -2.41 -5.92 -12.31
N CYS A 167 -1.56 -5.35 -11.45
CA CYS A 167 -0.15 -5.75 -11.31
C CYS A 167 0.06 -7.28 -11.24
N ALA A 168 0.93 -7.82 -12.10
CA ALA A 168 1.21 -9.26 -12.20
C ALA A 168 1.78 -9.85 -10.90
N GLY A 169 2.58 -9.08 -10.16
CA GLY A 169 3.08 -9.49 -8.83
C GLY A 169 2.01 -9.48 -7.74
N CYS A 170 0.90 -8.76 -7.91
CA CYS A 170 -0.16 -8.65 -6.92
C CYS A 170 -1.29 -9.67 -7.08
N ASP A 171 -1.49 -10.21 -8.29
CA ASP A 171 -2.54 -11.20 -8.53
C ASP A 171 -2.37 -12.49 -7.71
N PRO A 172 -1.15 -13.07 -7.58
CA PRO A 172 -0.94 -14.26 -6.75
C PRO A 172 -1.43 -14.11 -5.30
N SER A 173 -1.12 -13.00 -4.62
CA SER A 173 -1.56 -12.77 -3.23
C SER A 173 -3.08 -12.71 -3.12
N ARG A 174 -3.74 -11.98 -4.03
CA ARG A 174 -5.21 -11.86 -4.06
C ARG A 174 -5.88 -13.20 -4.37
N GLN A 175 -5.25 -14.02 -5.19
CA GLN A 175 -5.75 -15.37 -5.47
C GLN A 175 -5.58 -16.29 -4.26
N ALA A 176 -4.44 -16.19 -3.58
CA ALA A 176 -4.14 -16.95 -2.37
C ALA A 176 -5.06 -16.58 -1.20
N GLU A 177 -5.45 -15.32 -1.07
CA GLU A 177 -6.46 -14.86 -0.08
C GLU A 177 -7.81 -15.57 -0.26
N LEU A 178 -8.31 -15.67 -1.50
CA LEU A 178 -9.56 -16.37 -1.82
C LEU A 178 -9.45 -17.88 -1.53
N LEU A 179 -8.35 -18.51 -1.98
CA LEU A 179 -8.07 -19.92 -1.72
C LEU A 179 -8.00 -20.22 -0.22
N ALA A 180 -7.33 -19.37 0.56
CA ALA A 180 -7.29 -19.45 2.01
C ALA A 180 -8.70 -19.29 2.61
N GLY A 181 -9.51 -18.36 2.10
CA GLY A 181 -10.91 -18.18 2.49
C GLY A 181 -11.76 -19.44 2.30
N TRP A 182 -11.50 -20.21 1.23
CA TRP A 182 -12.18 -21.47 0.92
C TRP A 182 -11.54 -22.70 1.56
N GLY A 183 -10.48 -22.53 2.35
CA GLY A 183 -9.78 -23.61 3.05
C GLY A 183 -8.83 -24.43 2.19
N GLU A 184 -8.47 -23.94 1.00
CA GLU A 184 -7.51 -24.56 0.07
C GLU A 184 -6.07 -24.15 0.46
N TRP A 185 -5.63 -24.55 1.65
CA TRP A 185 -4.39 -24.06 2.27
C TRP A 185 -3.14 -24.33 1.43
N GLU A 186 -2.98 -25.55 0.92
CA GLU A 186 -1.83 -25.94 0.10
C GLU A 186 -1.79 -25.18 -1.23
N GLU A 187 -2.95 -24.98 -1.87
CA GLU A 187 -3.01 -24.24 -3.13
C GLU A 187 -2.77 -22.74 -2.91
N SER A 188 -3.25 -22.17 -1.81
CA SER A 188 -2.95 -20.78 -1.42
C SER A 188 -1.45 -20.54 -1.32
N VAL A 189 -0.73 -21.43 -0.62
CA VAL A 189 0.74 -21.36 -0.50
C VAL A 189 1.43 -21.54 -1.85
N ARG A 190 1.03 -22.54 -2.66
CA ARG A 190 1.61 -22.74 -4.00
C ARG A 190 1.43 -21.52 -4.89
N THR A 191 0.29 -20.85 -4.78
CA THR A 191 -0.06 -19.71 -5.63
C THR A 191 0.90 -18.54 -5.43
N VAL A 192 1.34 -18.26 -4.20
CA VAL A 192 2.27 -17.15 -3.92
C VAL A 192 3.74 -17.49 -4.11
N GLU A 193 4.11 -18.75 -4.33
CA GLU A 193 5.50 -19.19 -4.43
C GLU A 193 6.34 -18.37 -5.44
N PRO A 194 5.83 -18.01 -6.64
CA PRO A 194 6.58 -17.13 -7.55
C PRO A 194 6.90 -15.75 -6.95
N VAL A 195 6.06 -15.22 -6.06
CA VAL A 195 6.29 -13.95 -5.37
C VAL A 195 7.30 -14.13 -4.24
N LEU A 196 7.15 -15.17 -3.44
CA LEU A 196 8.04 -15.43 -2.30
C LEU A 196 9.46 -15.82 -2.72
N SER A 197 9.59 -16.45 -3.88
CA SER A 197 10.88 -16.80 -4.50
C SER A 197 11.52 -15.65 -5.29
N GLY A 198 10.83 -14.52 -5.44
CA GLY A 198 11.32 -13.34 -6.17
C GLY A 198 11.23 -13.44 -7.70
N VAL A 199 10.58 -14.49 -8.24
CA VAL A 199 10.31 -14.62 -9.69
C VAL A 199 9.34 -13.53 -10.16
N LEU A 200 8.39 -13.17 -9.31
CA LEU A 200 7.49 -12.03 -9.49
C LEU A 200 7.66 -11.05 -8.33
N GLY A 201 7.71 -9.76 -8.63
CA GLY A 201 7.84 -8.72 -7.62
C GLY A 201 7.14 -7.44 -8.04
N CYS A 202 6.83 -6.60 -7.06
CA CYS A 202 6.48 -5.20 -7.24
C CYS A 202 6.69 -4.48 -5.90
N ALA A 203 6.53 -3.17 -5.89
CA ALA A 203 6.72 -2.38 -4.69
C ALA A 203 5.88 -2.85 -3.50
N GLU A 204 4.73 -3.50 -3.69
CA GLU A 204 3.82 -3.97 -2.62
C GLU A 204 4.08 -5.43 -2.17
N GLN A 205 5.04 -6.10 -2.81
CA GLN A 205 5.40 -7.50 -2.54
C GLN A 205 6.80 -7.57 -1.94
N PRO A 206 7.09 -8.60 -1.12
CA PRO A 206 6.28 -9.79 -0.85
C PRO A 206 5.34 -9.66 0.36
N GLU A 207 5.19 -8.49 0.97
CA GLU A 207 4.48 -8.39 2.25
C GLU A 207 3.00 -8.79 2.16
N LYS A 208 2.31 -8.49 1.05
CA LYS A 208 0.94 -8.97 0.81
C LYS A 208 0.88 -10.49 0.59
N ALA A 209 1.82 -11.05 -0.16
CA ALA A 209 1.93 -12.50 -0.32
C ALA A 209 2.19 -13.21 1.02
N LEU A 210 3.05 -12.66 1.87
CA LEU A 210 3.37 -13.18 3.20
C LEU A 210 2.16 -13.12 4.14
N GLU A 211 1.38 -12.04 4.09
CA GLU A 211 0.13 -11.94 4.85
C GLU A 211 -0.90 -12.98 4.39
N ALA A 212 -1.12 -13.11 3.09
CA ALA A 212 -2.09 -14.04 2.50
C ALA A 212 -1.84 -15.51 2.94
N VAL A 213 -0.59 -15.87 3.24
CA VAL A 213 -0.21 -17.22 3.67
C VAL A 213 -0.01 -17.40 5.17
N LEU A 214 -0.27 -16.39 6.01
CA LEU A 214 -0.14 -16.53 7.48
C LEU A 214 -1.00 -17.66 8.02
N MET A 215 -2.31 -17.62 7.72
CA MET A 215 -3.25 -18.63 8.16
C MET A 215 -3.04 -19.98 7.46
N PRO A 216 -2.81 -20.04 6.12
CA PRO A 216 -2.38 -21.26 5.46
C PRO A 216 -1.17 -21.94 6.12
N TYR A 217 -0.09 -21.21 6.42
CA TYR A 217 1.07 -21.77 7.12
C TYR A 217 0.71 -22.30 8.51
N LEU A 218 -0.09 -21.56 9.28
CA LEU A 218 -0.57 -22.01 10.58
C LEU A 218 -1.39 -23.31 10.48
N LYS A 219 -2.31 -23.40 9.51
CA LYS A 219 -3.18 -24.58 9.31
C LYS A 219 -2.41 -25.80 8.80
N LEU A 220 -1.33 -25.59 8.06
CA LEU A 220 -0.44 -26.65 7.55
C LEU A 220 0.65 -27.06 8.55
N GLY A 221 0.71 -26.45 9.75
CA GLY A 221 1.75 -26.75 10.74
C GLY A 221 3.13 -26.15 10.42
N ARG A 222 3.20 -25.25 9.45
CA ARG A 222 4.42 -24.54 9.01
C ARG A 222 4.70 -23.32 9.89
N TYR A 223 4.83 -23.57 11.19
CA TYR A 223 4.81 -22.51 12.22
C TYR A 223 6.00 -21.56 12.13
N GLU A 224 7.19 -22.06 11.79
CA GLU A 224 8.39 -21.24 11.63
C GLU A 224 8.24 -20.28 10.44
N GLU A 225 7.70 -20.75 9.31
CA GLU A 225 7.42 -19.90 8.16
C GLU A 225 6.33 -18.88 8.46
N ALA A 226 5.28 -19.26 9.20
CA ALA A 226 4.24 -18.33 9.64
C ALA A 226 4.81 -17.21 10.52
N ALA A 227 5.69 -17.54 11.47
CA ALA A 227 6.33 -16.55 12.35
C ALA A 227 7.22 -15.58 11.56
N LYS A 228 8.04 -16.09 10.62
CA LYS A 228 8.88 -15.26 9.74
C LYS A 228 8.04 -14.36 8.84
N ALA A 229 6.97 -14.90 8.25
CA ALA A 229 6.04 -14.14 7.41
C ALA A 229 5.38 -13.00 8.20
N HIS A 230 4.90 -13.29 9.41
CA HIS A 230 4.27 -12.29 10.27
C HIS A 230 5.24 -11.14 10.58
N VAL A 231 6.45 -11.47 11.07
CA VAL A 231 7.42 -10.45 11.49
C VAL A 231 7.91 -9.62 10.30
N ARG A 232 8.12 -10.23 9.12
CA ARG A 232 8.54 -9.51 7.92
C ARG A 232 7.44 -8.60 7.38
N ALA A 233 6.22 -9.11 7.19
CA ALA A 233 5.14 -8.32 6.65
C ALA A 233 4.65 -7.23 7.61
N TYR A 234 4.54 -7.53 8.91
CA TYR A 234 4.07 -6.55 9.90
C TYR A 234 5.01 -5.35 10.03
N ARG A 235 6.33 -5.58 9.95
CA ARG A 235 7.35 -4.51 9.97
C ARG A 235 7.04 -3.37 8.99
N ARG A 236 6.52 -3.72 7.82
CA ARG A 236 6.12 -2.77 6.80
C ARG A 236 4.69 -2.26 7.05
N HIS A 237 3.75 -3.18 7.24
CA HIS A 237 2.33 -2.86 7.38
C HIS A 237 2.02 -1.90 8.55
N ARG A 238 2.79 -1.93 9.64
CA ARG A 238 2.61 -1.03 10.80
C ARG A 238 2.80 0.45 10.49
N HIS A 239 3.47 0.81 9.39
CA HIS A 239 3.74 2.21 9.04
C HIS A 239 2.89 2.71 7.87
N GLU A 240 2.17 1.80 7.20
CA GLU A 240 1.48 2.08 5.95
C GLU A 240 -0.03 2.13 6.19
N ARG A 241 -0.62 3.30 6.01
CA ARG A 241 -2.07 3.48 6.24
C ARG A 241 -2.90 2.56 5.34
N ASP A 242 -2.45 2.34 4.11
CA ASP A 242 -3.06 1.41 3.13
C ASP A 242 -2.96 -0.06 3.53
N ALA A 243 -2.11 -0.40 4.50
CA ALA A 243 -1.98 -1.76 5.01
C ALA A 243 -2.99 -2.09 6.12
N PHE A 244 -3.85 -1.14 6.50
CA PHE A 244 -4.93 -1.37 7.46
C PHE A 244 -5.77 -2.65 7.21
N PRO A 245 -6.11 -3.01 5.96
CA PRO A 245 -6.86 -4.25 5.68
C PRO A 245 -6.10 -5.54 6.01
N PHE A 246 -4.77 -5.51 6.16
CA PHE A 246 -3.91 -6.66 6.44
C PHE A 246 -3.64 -6.87 7.94
N LEU A 247 -3.81 -5.83 8.76
CA LEU A 247 -3.64 -5.90 10.21
C LEU A 247 -4.53 -6.94 10.92
N PRO A 248 -5.79 -7.20 10.49
CA PRO A 248 -6.63 -8.23 11.10
C PRO A 248 -5.97 -9.62 11.11
N GLU A 249 -5.34 -10.05 10.03
CA GLU A 249 -4.69 -11.36 9.95
C GLU A 249 -3.43 -11.43 10.82
N HIS A 250 -2.66 -10.33 10.94
CA HIS A 250 -1.56 -10.27 11.91
C HIS A 250 -2.03 -10.43 13.35
N MET A 251 -3.12 -9.73 13.74
CA MET A 251 -3.73 -9.84 15.07
C MET A 251 -4.25 -11.26 15.34
N ARG A 252 -4.98 -11.84 14.37
CA ARG A 252 -5.49 -13.22 14.44
C ARG A 252 -4.34 -14.21 14.59
N PHE A 253 -3.31 -14.12 13.75
CA PHE A 253 -2.12 -14.98 13.85
C PHE A 253 -1.48 -14.90 15.23
N CYS A 254 -1.22 -13.70 15.75
CA CYS A 254 -0.59 -13.54 17.06
C CYS A 254 -1.40 -14.18 18.18
N VAL A 255 -2.70 -13.89 18.25
CA VAL A 255 -3.52 -14.41 19.36
C VAL A 255 -3.76 -15.91 19.27
N LEU A 256 -3.86 -16.48 18.06
CA LEU A 256 -4.02 -17.91 17.85
C LEU A 256 -2.73 -18.71 18.09
N THR A 257 -1.58 -18.04 18.16
CA THR A 257 -0.28 -18.68 18.38
C THR A 257 0.29 -18.43 19.79
N GLY A 258 -0.53 -17.94 20.72
CA GLY A 258 -0.11 -17.67 22.09
C GLY A 258 0.66 -16.36 22.28
N ASN A 259 0.72 -15.51 21.25
CA ASN A 259 1.37 -14.19 21.27
C ASN A 259 0.34 -13.08 21.59
N ALA A 260 -0.41 -13.26 22.69
CA ALA A 260 -1.53 -12.39 23.06
C ALA A 260 -1.11 -10.93 23.31
N ASP A 261 0.00 -10.70 24.01
CA ASP A 261 0.48 -9.34 24.30
C ASP A 261 0.79 -8.56 23.01
N ARG A 262 1.49 -9.20 22.06
CA ARG A 262 1.77 -8.61 20.76
C ARG A 262 0.49 -8.32 19.99
N ALA A 263 -0.50 -9.22 20.01
CA ALA A 263 -1.79 -8.98 19.37
C ALA A 263 -2.50 -7.73 19.94
N VAL A 264 -2.45 -7.53 21.26
CA VAL A 264 -3.02 -6.35 21.91
C VAL A 264 -2.19 -5.08 21.61
N ASP A 265 -0.87 -5.18 21.45
CA ASP A 265 -0.03 -4.05 21.01
C ASP A 265 -0.39 -3.59 19.61
N ILE A 266 -0.53 -4.52 18.66
CA ILE A 266 -0.99 -4.22 17.29
C ILE A 266 -2.38 -3.57 17.32
N LEU A 267 -3.31 -4.13 18.09
CA LEU A 267 -4.65 -3.57 18.26
C LEU A 267 -4.58 -2.13 18.80
N ALA A 268 -3.80 -1.89 19.86
CA ALA A 268 -3.69 -0.59 20.50
C ALA A 268 -3.01 0.46 19.60
N GLU A 269 -1.95 0.09 18.88
CA GLU A 269 -1.22 0.95 17.94
C GLU A 269 -2.14 1.46 16.81
N HIS A 270 -3.01 0.59 16.30
CA HIS A 270 -3.84 0.90 15.13
C HIS A 270 -5.30 1.20 15.44
N LEU A 271 -5.72 1.22 16.71
CA LEU A 271 -7.11 1.46 17.10
C LEU A 271 -7.64 2.81 16.59
N GLY A 272 -6.79 3.84 16.55
CA GLY A 272 -7.15 5.17 16.03
C GLY A 272 -7.42 5.19 14.53
N TRP A 273 -6.94 4.21 13.76
CA TRP A 273 -7.23 4.13 12.32
C TRP A 273 -8.67 3.68 12.04
N LEU A 274 -9.33 3.05 13.01
CA LEU A 274 -10.74 2.67 12.95
C LEU A 274 -11.69 3.87 13.06
N ASP A 275 -11.22 5.01 13.54
CA ASP A 275 -12.01 6.23 13.64
C ASP A 275 -12.23 6.89 12.26
N ARG A 276 -11.31 6.66 11.31
CA ARG A 276 -11.43 7.13 9.91
C ARG A 276 -11.02 6.03 8.93
N PRO A 277 -11.78 4.92 8.82
CA PRO A 277 -11.41 3.82 7.95
C PRO A 277 -11.60 4.19 6.48
N TYR A 278 -10.76 3.65 5.58
CA TYR A 278 -10.91 3.86 4.14
C TYR A 278 -12.20 3.26 3.57
N ASP A 279 -12.69 2.19 4.19
CA ASP A 279 -13.90 1.50 3.78
C ASP A 279 -14.51 0.69 4.94
N GLU A 280 -15.80 0.43 4.84
CA GLU A 280 -16.55 -0.27 5.88
C GLU A 280 -16.13 -1.75 6.02
N ALA A 281 -15.73 -2.43 4.94
CA ALA A 281 -15.28 -3.82 5.01
C ALA A 281 -13.99 -3.99 5.82
N SER A 282 -13.01 -3.11 5.63
CA SER A 282 -11.76 -3.10 6.41
C SER A 282 -12.02 -2.78 7.87
N ALA A 283 -12.91 -1.82 8.17
CA ALA A 283 -13.33 -1.50 9.54
C ALA A 283 -13.98 -2.71 10.22
N MET A 284 -14.84 -3.42 9.50
CA MET A 284 -15.53 -4.62 9.97
C MET A 284 -14.56 -5.76 10.33
N GLU A 285 -13.59 -6.04 9.46
CA GLU A 285 -12.57 -7.08 9.69
C GLU A 285 -11.64 -6.72 10.86
N PHE A 286 -11.18 -5.47 10.93
CA PHE A 286 -10.36 -4.98 12.04
C PHE A 286 -11.10 -5.09 13.37
N ALA A 287 -12.36 -4.66 13.43
CA ALA A 287 -13.16 -4.75 14.63
C ALA A 287 -13.42 -6.22 15.04
N ALA A 288 -13.66 -7.13 14.08
CA ALA A 288 -13.83 -8.55 14.37
C ALA A 288 -12.55 -9.19 14.92
N ALA A 289 -11.39 -8.94 14.30
CA ALA A 289 -10.10 -9.42 14.79
C ALA A 289 -9.75 -8.81 16.16
N GLY A 290 -10.00 -7.52 16.37
CA GLY A 290 -9.80 -6.87 17.66
C GLY A 290 -10.69 -7.45 18.76
N ALA A 291 -11.95 -7.79 18.45
CA ALA A 291 -12.84 -8.47 19.39
C ALA A 291 -12.32 -9.87 19.77
N LEU A 292 -11.77 -10.62 18.81
CA LEU A 292 -11.11 -11.91 19.07
C LEU A 292 -9.90 -11.73 20.00
N VAL A 293 -9.03 -10.76 19.68
CA VAL A 293 -7.85 -10.43 20.51
C VAL A 293 -8.26 -10.11 21.93
N CYS A 294 -9.21 -9.19 22.10
CA CYS A 294 -9.74 -8.80 23.41
C CYS A 294 -10.27 -9.98 24.21
N ARG A 295 -11.01 -10.91 23.58
CA ARG A 295 -11.54 -12.09 24.27
C ARG A 295 -10.42 -13.02 24.74
N LEU A 296 -9.52 -13.39 23.83
CA LEU A 296 -8.48 -14.38 24.11
C LEU A 296 -7.34 -13.81 24.99
N ALA A 297 -7.14 -12.49 24.98
CA ALA A 297 -6.17 -11.81 25.83
C ALA A 297 -6.78 -11.25 27.14
N ALA A 298 -8.07 -11.48 27.42
CA ALA A 298 -8.76 -10.88 28.57
C ALA A 298 -8.06 -11.16 29.92
N SER A 299 -7.43 -12.33 30.07
CA SER A 299 -6.70 -12.72 31.27
C SER A 299 -5.40 -11.93 31.51
N THR A 300 -4.90 -11.18 30.52
CA THR A 300 -3.71 -10.32 30.69
C THR A 300 -3.98 -9.13 31.61
N GLY A 301 -5.25 -8.76 31.81
CA GLY A 301 -5.63 -7.59 32.61
C GLY A 301 -5.20 -6.26 31.99
N ARG A 302 -4.80 -6.24 30.72
CA ARG A 302 -4.38 -5.03 30.03
C ARG A 302 -5.51 -4.01 29.89
N ILE A 303 -5.11 -2.75 29.91
CA ILE A 303 -5.96 -1.59 29.66
C ILE A 303 -5.47 -0.94 28.37
N VAL A 304 -6.40 -0.61 27.49
CA VAL A 304 -6.13 0.06 26.21
C VAL A 304 -6.74 1.45 26.26
N HIS A 305 -5.91 2.47 26.01
CA HIS A 305 -6.38 3.83 25.88
C HIS A 305 -7.05 4.02 24.51
N ARG A 306 -8.31 4.46 24.50
CA ARG A 306 -9.03 4.82 23.28
C ARG A 306 -9.19 6.35 23.25
N PRO A 307 -8.50 7.06 22.32
CA PRO A 307 -8.60 8.50 22.21
C PRO A 307 -10.03 8.99 21.95
N ALA A 308 -10.29 10.26 22.25
CA ALA A 308 -11.55 10.91 21.89
C ALA A 308 -11.64 11.05 20.36
N PHE A 309 -12.84 10.84 19.81
CA PHE A 309 -13.11 11.04 18.40
C PHE A 309 -14.56 11.47 18.20
N GLU A 310 -14.77 12.59 17.50
CA GLU A 310 -16.09 13.21 17.34
C GLU A 310 -16.82 13.36 18.69
N SER A 311 -18.00 12.76 18.85
CA SER A 311 -18.77 12.78 20.09
C SER A 311 -18.33 11.74 21.13
N ARG A 312 -17.42 10.83 20.78
CA ARG A 312 -16.90 9.79 21.68
C ARG A 312 -15.79 10.38 22.56
N ALA A 313 -15.99 10.35 23.88
CA ALA A 313 -14.98 10.78 24.83
C ALA A 313 -13.79 9.79 24.87
N ALA A 314 -12.62 10.28 25.27
CA ALA A 314 -11.46 9.43 25.54
C ALA A 314 -11.75 8.55 26.75
N ALA A 315 -11.32 7.28 26.70
CA ALA A 315 -11.53 6.32 27.77
C ALA A 315 -10.39 5.30 27.84
N ASP A 316 -10.09 4.87 29.06
CA ASP A 316 -9.24 3.70 29.32
C ASP A 316 -10.14 2.48 29.47
N LEU A 317 -10.05 1.56 28.51
CA LEU A 317 -10.95 0.41 28.41
C LEU A 317 -10.22 -0.87 28.82
N THR A 318 -10.90 -1.68 29.63
CA THR A 318 -10.51 -3.09 29.78
C THR A 318 -10.69 -3.82 28.45
N LEU A 319 -9.96 -4.92 28.26
CA LEU A 319 -10.14 -5.75 27.06
C LEU A 319 -11.58 -6.29 26.92
N GLU A 320 -12.28 -6.57 28.03
CA GLU A 320 -13.68 -6.98 27.98
C GLU A 320 -14.59 -5.88 27.41
N GLN A 321 -14.42 -4.64 27.87
CA GLN A 321 -15.17 -3.49 27.38
C GLN A 321 -14.85 -3.18 25.91
N LEU A 322 -13.56 -3.09 25.56
CA LEU A 322 -13.13 -2.84 24.19
C LEU A 322 -13.60 -3.95 23.24
N GLY A 323 -13.49 -5.21 23.66
CA GLY A 323 -13.94 -6.36 22.88
C GLY A 323 -15.44 -6.34 22.62
N ALA A 324 -16.25 -5.93 23.60
CA ALA A 324 -17.69 -5.78 23.42
C ALA A 324 -18.04 -4.66 22.42
N GLU A 325 -17.36 -3.51 22.49
CA GLU A 325 -17.52 -2.41 21.53
C GLU A 325 -17.15 -2.83 20.10
N LEU A 326 -15.98 -3.44 19.93
CA LEU A 326 -15.50 -3.89 18.62
C LEU A 326 -16.39 -5.01 18.04
N ALA A 327 -16.85 -5.95 18.87
CA ALA A 327 -17.78 -6.98 18.42
C ALA A 327 -19.14 -6.41 17.99
N ALA A 328 -19.63 -5.37 18.67
CA ALA A 328 -20.86 -4.69 18.28
C ALA A 328 -20.68 -3.96 16.94
N GLN A 329 -19.59 -3.21 16.76
CA GLN A 329 -19.28 -2.51 15.52
C GLN A 329 -19.12 -3.47 14.33
N ALA A 330 -18.40 -4.58 14.51
CA ALA A 330 -18.22 -5.59 13.47
C ALA A 330 -19.57 -6.21 13.04
N ARG A 331 -20.44 -6.55 14.00
CA ARG A 331 -21.77 -7.11 13.71
C ARG A 331 -22.70 -6.10 13.05
N GLU A 332 -22.64 -4.83 13.45
CA GLU A 332 -23.43 -3.77 12.83
C GLU A 332 -23.08 -3.64 11.35
N ILE A 333 -21.79 -3.50 11.02
CA ILE A 333 -21.35 -3.37 9.62
C ILE A 333 -21.67 -4.65 8.82
N ALA A 334 -21.44 -5.83 9.39
CA ALA A 334 -21.80 -7.10 8.75
C ALA A 334 -23.29 -7.20 8.43
N SER A 335 -24.16 -6.75 9.35
CA SER A 335 -25.60 -6.74 9.13
C SER A 335 -26.02 -5.80 7.98
N GLN A 336 -25.30 -4.70 7.77
CA GLN A 336 -25.53 -3.79 6.65
C GLN A 336 -25.16 -4.45 5.31
N PHE A 337 -24.02 -5.15 5.24
CA PHE A 337 -23.65 -5.92 4.06
C PHE A 337 -24.62 -7.07 3.80
N ASP A 338 -25.03 -7.79 4.83
CA ASP A 338 -25.98 -8.89 4.72
C ASP A 338 -27.35 -8.41 4.22
N ALA A 339 -27.84 -7.29 4.76
CA ALA A 339 -29.05 -6.64 4.26
C ALA A 339 -28.92 -6.19 2.79
N ARG A 340 -27.77 -5.63 2.40
CA ARG A 340 -27.45 -5.26 1.01
C ARG A 340 -27.41 -6.47 0.08
N ASN A 341 -26.85 -7.59 0.55
CA ASN A 341 -26.62 -8.81 -0.22
C ASN A 341 -27.84 -9.73 -0.30
N GLY A 342 -28.76 -9.63 0.67
CA GLY A 342 -29.86 -10.59 0.82
C GLY A 342 -29.39 -11.94 1.34
N THR A 343 -28.25 -11.99 2.04
CA THR A 343 -27.61 -13.18 2.61
C THR A 343 -27.15 -12.89 4.03
N ASP A 344 -26.85 -13.89 4.84
CA ASP A 344 -26.21 -13.78 6.16
C ASP A 344 -24.72 -14.20 6.13
N HIS A 345 -24.10 -14.16 4.94
CA HIS A 345 -22.75 -14.66 4.73
C HIS A 345 -21.70 -13.88 5.53
N GLN A 346 -21.77 -12.55 5.57
CA GLN A 346 -20.78 -11.74 6.28
C GLN A 346 -20.90 -11.94 7.79
N SER A 347 -22.12 -11.94 8.34
CA SER A 347 -22.33 -12.20 9.77
C SER A 347 -21.84 -13.59 10.19
N ARG A 348 -22.12 -14.64 9.39
CA ARG A 348 -21.63 -16.00 9.71
C ARG A 348 -20.12 -16.09 9.64
N ARG A 349 -19.50 -15.50 8.61
CA ARG A 349 -18.04 -15.52 8.42
C ARG A 349 -17.32 -14.84 9.59
N LEU A 350 -17.80 -13.67 10.02
CA LEU A 350 -17.23 -12.97 11.18
C LEU A 350 -17.52 -13.68 12.50
N ALA A 351 -18.71 -14.28 12.67
CA ALA A 351 -19.01 -15.03 13.87
C ALA A 351 -18.03 -16.21 14.05
N LEU A 352 -17.70 -16.92 12.96
CA LEU A 352 -16.70 -17.98 12.96
C LEU A 352 -15.32 -17.44 13.34
N ARG A 353 -14.83 -16.38 12.68
CA ARG A 353 -13.52 -15.76 12.98
C ARG A 353 -13.44 -15.25 14.43
N MET A 354 -14.46 -14.54 14.88
CA MET A 354 -14.54 -14.08 16.26
C MET A 354 -14.62 -15.23 17.24
N SER A 355 -15.02 -16.44 16.85
CA SER A 355 -15.09 -17.65 17.69
C SER A 355 -13.84 -18.54 17.64
N ASP A 356 -12.80 -18.15 16.89
CA ASP A 356 -11.57 -18.94 16.82
C ASP A 356 -10.95 -19.15 18.21
N GLU A 357 -10.37 -20.34 18.42
CA GLU A 357 -9.69 -20.73 19.64
C GLU A 357 -8.18 -20.87 19.39
N PRO A 358 -7.33 -20.67 20.42
CA PRO A 358 -5.88 -20.79 20.29
C PRO A 358 -5.47 -22.13 19.66
N VAL A 359 -4.60 -22.06 18.64
CA VAL A 359 -4.03 -23.23 17.96
C VAL A 359 -2.78 -23.71 18.71
N LEU A 360 -1.98 -22.78 19.22
CA LEU A 360 -0.77 -23.05 20.00
C LEU A 360 -0.82 -22.33 21.34
N ALA A 361 -0.20 -22.92 22.36
CA ALA A 361 -0.04 -22.27 23.67
C ALA A 361 0.99 -21.13 23.62
N SER A 362 2.04 -21.29 22.81
CA SER A 362 3.08 -20.29 22.56
C SER A 362 3.86 -20.67 21.29
N LEU A 363 4.28 -19.66 20.53
CA LEU A 363 5.13 -19.77 19.36
C LEU A 363 6.21 -18.69 19.45
N GLU A 364 7.47 -19.08 19.36
CA GLU A 364 8.58 -18.14 19.34
C GLU A 364 8.59 -17.34 18.04
N LEU A 365 8.61 -16.01 18.16
CA LEU A 365 8.69 -15.11 17.01
C LEU A 365 10.15 -14.68 16.78
N PRO A 366 10.60 -14.57 15.52
CA PRO A 366 11.84 -13.88 15.18
C PRO A 366 11.86 -12.45 15.75
N PRO A 367 13.05 -11.87 15.98
CA PRO A 367 13.16 -10.49 16.44
C PRO A 367 12.52 -9.52 15.44
N ASP A 368 11.76 -8.55 15.97
CA ASP A 368 10.93 -7.62 15.18
C ASP A 368 11.77 -6.64 14.35
N GLN A 369 12.99 -6.34 14.79
CA GLN A 369 14.03 -5.76 13.97
C GLN A 369 15.10 -6.84 13.81
N PRO A 370 15.45 -7.27 12.58
CA PRO A 370 16.66 -8.05 12.41
C PRO A 370 17.77 -7.18 12.95
N THR A 371 18.56 -7.68 13.91
CA THR A 371 19.85 -7.05 14.20
C THR A 371 20.55 -6.99 12.85
N PRO A 372 20.81 -5.79 12.30
CA PRO A 372 21.48 -5.75 11.03
C PRO A 372 22.78 -6.54 11.20
N SER A 373 23.15 -7.37 10.23
CA SER A 373 24.33 -8.24 10.36
C SER A 373 25.59 -7.45 10.75
N TYR A 374 25.61 -6.14 10.48
CA TYR A 374 26.69 -5.20 10.82
C TYR A 374 26.60 -4.57 12.22
N MET A 375 25.47 -4.73 12.95
CA MET A 375 25.27 -4.28 14.34
C MET A 375 25.28 -5.42 15.36
N ALA A 376 25.39 -6.68 14.92
CA ALA A 376 25.78 -7.74 15.84
C ALA A 376 27.10 -7.33 16.52
N GLU A 377 27.24 -7.59 17.83
CA GLU A 377 28.52 -7.37 18.51
C GLU A 377 29.65 -7.99 17.66
N PRO A 378 30.87 -7.41 17.63
CA PRO A 378 32.03 -8.07 17.06
C PRO A 378 32.45 -9.27 17.93
N GLY A 379 31.54 -10.21 18.14
CA GLY A 379 31.82 -11.58 18.49
C GLY A 379 32.17 -12.32 17.21
N LEU A 380 33.06 -13.32 17.31
CA LEU A 380 33.45 -14.14 16.18
C LEU A 380 32.23 -14.50 15.31
N PRO A 381 32.32 -14.40 13.98
CA PRO A 381 31.25 -14.85 13.10
C PRO A 381 30.89 -16.29 13.49
N PRO A 382 29.58 -16.64 13.52
CA PRO A 382 29.17 -18.01 13.79
C PRO A 382 29.93 -18.95 12.87
N GLU A 383 30.58 -19.97 13.43
CA GLU A 383 31.40 -20.93 12.67
C GLU A 383 30.58 -21.49 11.50
N GLY A 384 31.04 -21.22 10.26
CA GLY A 384 30.48 -21.81 9.05
C GLY A 384 29.79 -20.86 8.05
N ARG A 385 29.71 -19.54 8.30
CA ARG A 385 29.42 -18.56 7.22
C ARG A 385 30.73 -18.04 6.64
N GLU A 386 31.13 -18.53 5.46
CA GLU A 386 32.13 -17.82 4.67
C GLU A 386 31.56 -16.47 4.26
N GLU A 387 32.20 -15.37 4.65
CA GLU A 387 31.96 -14.05 4.08
C GLU A 387 32.47 -14.07 2.63
N VAL A 388 31.64 -14.58 1.73
CA VAL A 388 31.95 -14.63 0.31
C VAL A 388 31.86 -13.22 -0.25
N VAL A 389 33.02 -12.65 -0.61
CA VAL A 389 33.09 -11.42 -1.40
C VAL A 389 32.54 -11.75 -2.80
N ALA A 390 31.48 -11.05 -3.19
CA ALA A 390 30.78 -11.27 -4.46
C ALA A 390 30.70 -9.98 -5.29
N PRO A 391 30.59 -10.07 -6.62
CA PRO A 391 30.40 -8.90 -7.48
C PRO A 391 29.15 -8.09 -7.12
N LEU A 392 29.18 -6.78 -7.38
CA LEU A 392 28.02 -5.92 -7.23
C LEU A 392 26.95 -6.30 -8.25
N THR A 393 25.76 -6.66 -7.77
CA THR A 393 24.62 -7.01 -8.63
C THR A 393 23.37 -6.27 -8.18
N VAL A 394 22.40 -6.12 -9.09
CA VAL A 394 21.06 -5.59 -8.76
C VAL A 394 20.43 -6.42 -7.63
N GLN A 395 20.59 -7.74 -7.68
CA GLN A 395 20.09 -8.65 -6.65
C GLN A 395 20.73 -8.38 -5.27
N ALA A 396 22.02 -8.06 -5.22
CA ALA A 396 22.70 -7.77 -3.96
C ALA A 396 22.25 -6.43 -3.35
N ILE A 397 22.05 -5.39 -4.18
CA ILE A 397 21.53 -4.09 -3.73
C ILE A 397 20.09 -4.23 -3.25
N THR A 398 19.23 -4.89 -4.03
CA THR A 398 17.82 -5.14 -3.67
C THR A 398 17.68 -6.00 -2.43
N ALA A 399 18.53 -7.02 -2.24
CA ALA A 399 18.57 -7.77 -0.98
C ALA A 399 18.93 -6.89 0.22
N ALA A 400 19.87 -5.95 0.07
CA ALA A 400 20.19 -5.00 1.14
C ALA A 400 19.04 -4.02 1.44
N LEU A 401 18.25 -3.64 0.42
CA LEU A 401 17.04 -2.82 0.59
C LEU A 401 15.90 -3.62 1.22
N ASP A 402 15.72 -4.87 0.81
CA ASP A 402 14.72 -5.81 1.36
C ASP A 402 14.99 -6.08 2.85
N ASP A 403 16.25 -6.26 3.23
CA ASP A 403 16.67 -6.43 4.63
C ASP A 403 16.31 -5.21 5.49
N ARG A 404 16.32 -4.02 4.88
CA ARG A 404 15.91 -2.75 5.50
C ARG A 404 14.39 -2.53 5.47
N GLY A 405 13.65 -3.28 4.65
CA GLY A 405 12.22 -3.09 4.43
C GLY A 405 11.90 -1.83 3.62
N ASP A 406 12.82 -1.39 2.76
CA ASP A 406 12.66 -0.18 1.95
C ASP A 406 11.80 -0.43 0.70
N ARG A 407 11.02 0.58 0.29
CA ARG A 407 10.28 0.56 -0.98
C ARG A 407 11.18 1.00 -2.13
N TYR A 408 11.25 0.20 -3.17
CA TYR A 408 11.94 0.54 -4.41
C TYR A 408 11.23 -0.05 -5.64
N TYR A 409 11.59 0.45 -6.81
CA TYR A 409 11.33 -0.14 -8.11
C TYR A 409 12.67 -0.44 -8.79
N VAL A 410 12.65 -1.34 -9.76
CA VAL A 410 13.78 -1.58 -10.66
C VAL A 410 13.29 -1.30 -12.07
N ASP A 411 13.96 -0.43 -12.79
CA ASP A 411 13.62 -0.14 -14.18
C ASP A 411 14.26 -1.14 -15.17
N GLU A 412 14.00 -0.96 -16.46
CA GLU A 412 14.46 -1.84 -17.53
C GLU A 412 15.99 -1.88 -17.65
N ASP A 413 16.67 -0.80 -17.25
CA ASP A 413 18.12 -0.66 -17.29
C ASP A 413 18.80 -1.24 -16.03
N GLY A 414 18.01 -1.71 -15.06
CA GLY A 414 18.49 -2.28 -13.80
C GLY A 414 18.85 -1.23 -12.75
N THR A 415 18.44 0.02 -12.96
CA THR A 415 18.55 1.08 -11.96
C THR A 415 17.46 0.89 -10.91
N ILE A 416 17.86 0.98 -9.65
CA ILE A 416 16.95 0.77 -8.52
C ILE A 416 16.57 2.15 -7.98
N GLY A 417 15.30 2.52 -8.08
CA GLY A 417 14.82 3.83 -7.64
C GLY A 417 13.83 3.72 -6.48
N GLY A 418 13.72 4.75 -5.66
CA GLY A 418 12.76 4.79 -4.57
C GLY A 418 12.68 6.15 -3.90
N GLN A 419 11.63 6.34 -3.11
CA GLN A 419 11.41 7.56 -2.36
C GLN A 419 11.80 7.34 -0.89
N TRP A 420 12.81 8.07 -0.42
CA TRP A 420 13.24 8.06 0.99
C TRP A 420 13.15 9.46 1.58
N GLY A 421 12.26 9.64 2.56
CA GLY A 421 11.93 10.97 3.07
C GLY A 421 11.45 11.87 1.93
N LYS A 422 12.00 13.08 1.84
CA LYS A 422 11.69 14.05 0.76
C LYS A 422 12.65 13.96 -0.44
N GLY A 423 13.40 12.87 -0.58
CA GLY A 423 14.34 12.63 -1.67
C GLY A 423 13.98 11.43 -2.53
N MET A 424 14.03 11.60 -3.85
CA MET A 424 14.08 10.48 -4.79
C MET A 424 15.53 9.99 -4.83
N VAL A 425 15.78 8.72 -4.50
CA VAL A 425 17.12 8.13 -4.52
C VAL A 425 17.17 7.04 -5.59
N THR A 426 18.23 7.01 -6.38
CA THR A 426 18.51 5.95 -7.35
C THR A 426 19.84 5.28 -7.04
N PHE A 427 19.91 3.98 -7.27
CA PHE A 427 21.12 3.17 -7.22
C PHE A 427 21.41 2.66 -8.63
N ASP A 428 22.56 3.06 -9.14
CA ASP A 428 23.07 2.72 -10.45
C ASP A 428 24.33 1.87 -10.29
N ARG A 429 24.51 0.92 -11.20
CA ARG A 429 25.74 0.16 -11.36
C ARG A 429 26.54 0.76 -12.51
N MET A 430 27.52 1.58 -12.18
CA MET A 430 28.41 2.21 -13.16
C MET A 430 29.70 1.37 -13.33
N GLY A 431 30.54 1.75 -14.28
CA GLY A 431 31.75 1.01 -14.64
C GLY A 431 31.52 0.05 -15.81
N GLU A 432 32.60 -0.48 -16.38
CA GLU A 432 32.50 -1.38 -17.55
C GLU A 432 31.90 -2.74 -17.20
N GLU A 433 32.05 -3.18 -15.94
CA GLU A 433 31.53 -4.44 -15.41
C GLU A 433 30.34 -4.23 -14.45
N GLY A 434 29.90 -2.98 -14.26
CA GLY A 434 28.85 -2.62 -13.30
C GLY A 434 29.32 -2.75 -11.85
N GLU A 435 30.60 -2.50 -11.62
CA GLU A 435 31.36 -2.65 -10.38
C GLU A 435 31.32 -1.43 -9.45
N ILE A 436 30.84 -0.28 -9.93
CA ILE A 436 30.76 0.95 -9.15
C ILE A 436 29.32 1.13 -8.65
N LEU A 437 29.14 1.17 -7.33
CA LEU A 437 27.87 1.55 -6.71
C LEU A 437 27.75 3.08 -6.73
N HIS A 438 26.88 3.59 -7.59
CA HIS A 438 26.55 5.01 -7.64
C HIS A 438 25.15 5.23 -7.06
N VAL A 439 25.04 6.07 -6.03
CA VAL A 439 23.76 6.44 -5.42
C VAL A 439 23.54 7.93 -5.64
N ARG A 440 22.41 8.29 -6.22
CA ARG A 440 22.04 9.67 -6.50
C ARG A 440 20.76 10.01 -5.75
N VAL A 441 20.75 11.16 -5.06
CA VAL A 441 19.54 11.74 -4.47
C VAL A 441 19.15 13.02 -5.19
N VAL A 442 17.87 13.18 -5.45
CA VAL A 442 17.26 14.41 -5.94
C VAL A 442 16.21 14.85 -4.92
N ALA A 443 16.39 16.03 -4.32
CA ALA A 443 15.41 16.58 -3.40
C ALA A 443 14.12 16.94 -4.15
N GLN A 444 12.95 16.63 -3.56
CA GLN A 444 11.65 16.96 -4.14
C GLN A 444 11.44 18.47 -4.28
N ARG A 445 11.92 19.25 -3.31
CA ARG A 445 11.76 20.70 -3.33
C ARG A 445 12.58 21.33 -4.46
N ARG A 446 11.90 22.10 -5.31
CA ARG A 446 12.49 22.95 -6.35
C ARG A 446 12.64 24.39 -5.86
N LEU A 447 13.70 25.07 -6.28
CA LEU A 447 13.88 26.51 -6.05
C LEU A 447 13.78 27.27 -7.37
N LYS A 448 13.40 28.55 -7.33
CA LYS A 448 13.44 29.41 -8.52
C LYS A 448 14.89 29.72 -8.91
N ALA A 449 15.15 29.90 -10.21
CA ALA A 449 16.47 30.21 -10.75
C ALA A 449 17.15 31.45 -10.14
N ASP A 450 16.39 32.43 -9.68
CA ASP A 450 16.92 33.64 -9.01
C ASP A 450 17.47 33.36 -7.60
N ARG A 451 17.21 32.18 -7.02
CA ARG A 451 17.74 31.73 -5.73
C ARG A 451 19.04 30.93 -5.85
N LEU A 452 19.74 30.99 -6.99
CA LEU A 452 20.98 30.23 -7.23
C LEU A 452 22.07 30.45 -6.17
N MET A 453 22.24 31.69 -5.72
CA MET A 453 23.24 32.00 -4.67
C MET A 453 22.95 31.31 -3.35
N GLU A 454 21.67 31.16 -3.01
CA GLU A 454 21.24 30.46 -1.80
C GLU A 454 21.43 28.95 -1.95
N ALA A 455 21.06 28.39 -3.11
CA ALA A 455 21.28 26.98 -3.40
C ALA A 455 22.78 26.61 -3.30
N TYR A 456 23.67 27.46 -3.84
CA TYR A 456 25.11 27.27 -3.69
C TYR A 456 25.60 27.42 -2.25
N ALA A 457 25.06 28.37 -1.49
CA ALA A 457 25.42 28.51 -0.08
C ALA A 457 25.05 27.24 0.71
N PHE A 458 23.88 26.67 0.47
CA PHE A 458 23.46 25.40 1.06
C PHE A 458 24.39 24.25 0.66
N CYS A 459 24.63 24.03 -0.64
CA CYS A 459 25.49 22.93 -1.09
C CYS A 459 26.94 23.05 -0.57
N ASN A 460 27.47 24.28 -0.50
CA ASN A 460 28.81 24.52 0.05
C ASN A 460 28.88 24.24 1.55
N ALA A 461 27.87 24.66 2.31
CA ALA A 461 27.80 24.34 3.74
C ALA A 461 27.65 22.83 3.97
N TRP A 462 26.77 22.18 3.22
CA TRP A 462 26.59 20.72 3.28
C TRP A 462 27.90 19.98 3.01
N ASN A 463 28.58 20.29 1.90
CA ASN A 463 29.84 19.64 1.52
C ASN A 463 31.01 19.98 2.46
N HIS A 464 30.89 21.07 3.24
CA HIS A 464 31.87 21.41 4.27
C HIS A 464 31.64 20.60 5.55
N ASP A 465 30.39 20.47 5.97
CA ASP A 465 30.01 19.94 7.30
C ASP A 465 29.68 18.44 7.28
N LYS A 466 29.34 17.88 6.10
CA LYS A 466 28.90 16.49 5.92
C LYS A 466 29.78 15.78 4.89
N LEU A 467 30.03 14.51 5.13
CA LEU A 467 30.85 13.68 4.22
C LEU A 467 30.08 13.21 2.99
N LEU A 468 28.78 12.94 3.13
CA LEU A 468 27.92 12.38 2.08
C LEU A 468 26.48 12.94 2.21
N PRO A 469 25.71 13.00 1.11
CA PRO A 469 26.20 12.92 -0.27
C PRO A 469 26.99 14.17 -0.66
N LYS A 470 27.75 14.10 -1.77
CA LYS A 470 28.34 15.30 -2.38
C LYS A 470 27.23 16.10 -3.03
N ALA A 471 26.88 17.25 -2.46
CA ALA A 471 25.78 18.09 -2.89
C ALA A 471 26.15 19.01 -4.05
N TYR A 472 25.22 19.21 -4.98
CA TYR A 472 25.35 20.17 -6.08
C TYR A 472 23.97 20.69 -6.52
N VAL A 473 24.01 21.80 -7.26
CA VAL A 473 22.81 22.42 -7.85
C VAL A 473 22.80 22.12 -9.34
N HIS A 474 21.64 21.70 -9.85
CA HIS A 474 21.37 21.54 -11.26
C HIS A 474 20.34 22.58 -11.71
N ASP A 475 20.73 23.46 -12.61
CA ASP A 475 19.81 24.40 -13.29
C ASP A 475 19.15 23.67 -14.46
N THR A 476 17.83 23.57 -14.41
CA THR A 476 17.03 22.87 -15.42
C THR A 476 16.96 23.64 -16.75
N GLY A 477 17.26 24.94 -16.74
CA GLY A 477 17.03 25.82 -17.88
C GLY A 477 15.57 26.25 -18.06
N GLU A 478 14.64 25.73 -17.25
CA GLU A 478 13.21 26.02 -17.28
C GLU A 478 12.78 27.00 -16.16
N GLY A 479 13.76 27.67 -15.53
CA GLY A 479 13.52 28.63 -14.44
C GLY A 479 13.53 28.00 -13.04
N GLU A 480 13.86 26.71 -12.94
CA GLU A 480 13.96 25.98 -11.67
C GLU A 480 15.35 25.41 -11.42
N LEU A 481 15.71 25.34 -10.14
CA LEU A 481 16.91 24.73 -9.61
C LEU A 481 16.56 23.48 -8.83
N ILE A 482 17.32 22.43 -9.09
CA ILE A 482 17.26 21.15 -8.41
C ILE A 482 18.49 21.02 -7.53
N LEU A 483 18.30 20.72 -6.25
CA LEU A 483 19.39 20.31 -5.37
C LEU A 483 19.49 18.79 -5.36
N ALA A 484 20.67 18.29 -5.68
CA ALA A 484 20.95 16.86 -5.79
C ALA A 484 22.25 16.52 -5.06
N GLY A 485 22.46 15.23 -4.81
CA GLY A 485 23.73 14.74 -4.30
C GLY A 485 24.07 13.37 -4.83
N ASP A 486 25.37 13.06 -4.88
CA ASP A 486 25.88 11.76 -5.31
C ASP A 486 26.83 11.11 -4.29
N ILE A 487 26.79 9.78 -4.25
CA ILE A 487 27.68 8.91 -3.47
C ILE A 487 28.19 7.86 -4.44
N THR A 488 29.50 7.76 -4.60
CA THR A 488 30.10 6.77 -5.51
C THR A 488 31.07 5.91 -4.73
N THR A 489 30.89 4.59 -4.79
CA THR A 489 31.78 3.61 -4.16
C THR A 489 32.26 2.62 -5.18
N ASP A 490 33.57 2.52 -5.34
CA ASP A 490 34.21 1.53 -6.21
C ASP A 490 34.26 0.17 -5.50
N LEU A 491 33.63 -0.85 -6.11
CA LEU A 491 33.57 -2.23 -5.63
C LEU A 491 34.16 -3.19 -6.69
N GLU A 492 35.22 -2.77 -7.41
CA GLU A 492 35.95 -3.59 -8.41
C GLU A 492 36.29 -5.01 -7.91
N HIS A 493 36.58 -5.17 -6.61
CA HIS A 493 36.91 -6.46 -6.01
C HIS A 493 35.72 -7.16 -5.33
N GLY A 494 34.50 -6.65 -5.52
CA GLY A 494 33.28 -7.12 -4.88
C GLY A 494 33.09 -6.61 -3.45
N ALA A 495 31.95 -6.97 -2.85
CA ALA A 495 31.63 -6.69 -1.45
C ALA A 495 30.99 -7.92 -0.80
N ALA A 496 31.28 -8.15 0.48
CA ALA A 496 30.49 -9.08 1.28
C ALA A 496 29.10 -8.45 1.55
N ALA A 497 28.07 -9.28 1.67
CA ALA A 497 26.70 -8.80 1.90
C ALA A 497 26.56 -7.81 3.07
N PRO A 498 27.22 -7.99 4.25
CA PRO A 498 27.17 -7.01 5.33
C PRO A 498 27.81 -5.66 4.97
N GLN A 499 28.89 -5.68 4.18
CA GLN A 499 29.58 -4.46 3.72
C GLN A 499 28.69 -3.66 2.77
N LEU A 500 28.05 -4.35 1.80
CA LEU A 500 27.10 -3.71 0.90
C LEU A 500 25.89 -3.15 1.67
N GLY A 501 25.38 -3.89 2.66
CA GLY A 501 24.30 -3.41 3.54
C GLY A 501 24.65 -2.11 4.28
N VAL A 502 25.88 -1.96 4.77
CA VAL A 502 26.36 -0.70 5.40
C VAL A 502 26.40 0.45 4.40
N LEU A 503 26.91 0.21 3.18
CA LEU A 503 27.00 1.23 2.14
C LEU A 503 25.61 1.72 1.72
N VAL A 504 24.68 0.79 1.46
CA VAL A 504 23.29 1.09 1.11
C VAL A 504 22.58 1.84 2.25
N HIS A 505 22.71 1.36 3.49
CA HIS A 505 22.12 2.03 4.65
C HIS A 505 22.63 3.46 4.81
N ALA A 506 23.95 3.66 4.78
CA ALA A 506 24.57 4.98 4.91
C ALA A 506 24.12 5.92 3.78
N ALA A 507 24.06 5.42 2.55
CA ALA A 507 23.62 6.19 1.41
C ALA A 507 22.16 6.67 1.56
N ILE A 508 21.26 5.81 2.00
CA ILE A 508 19.85 6.17 2.21
C ILE A 508 19.69 7.19 3.33
N VAL A 509 20.27 6.92 4.50
CA VAL A 509 20.10 7.80 5.68
C VAL A 509 20.63 9.21 5.41
N THR A 510 21.81 9.30 4.79
CA THR A 510 22.41 10.59 4.46
C THR A 510 21.67 11.31 3.33
N SER A 511 21.18 10.57 2.33
CA SER A 511 20.35 11.12 1.24
C SER A 511 19.01 11.66 1.74
N ALA A 512 18.33 10.93 2.62
CA ALA A 512 17.08 11.37 3.23
C ALA A 512 17.30 12.63 4.08
N GLN A 513 18.36 12.66 4.90
CA GLN A 513 18.73 13.85 5.68
C GLN A 513 19.00 15.06 4.77
N PHE A 514 19.77 14.86 3.70
CA PHE A 514 20.03 15.92 2.71
C PHE A 514 18.73 16.49 2.16
N ALA A 515 17.82 15.63 1.69
CA ALA A 515 16.57 16.06 1.11
C ALA A 515 15.63 16.75 2.13
N ASP A 516 15.63 16.32 3.39
CA ASP A 516 14.86 16.95 4.45
C ASP A 516 15.38 18.36 4.79
N GLU A 517 16.71 18.55 4.84
CA GLU A 517 17.32 19.87 5.06
C GLU A 517 17.10 20.81 3.85
N VAL A 518 17.18 20.30 2.61
CA VAL A 518 16.78 21.06 1.41
C VAL A 518 15.32 21.50 1.50
N ALA A 519 14.43 20.58 1.91
CA ALA A 519 13.02 20.87 2.04
C ALA A 519 12.71 21.94 3.11
N ALA A 520 13.62 22.19 4.05
CA ALA A 520 13.49 23.18 5.11
C ALA A 520 14.06 24.57 4.77
N LEU A 521 14.63 24.77 3.58
CA LEU A 521 15.12 26.08 3.14
C LEU A 521 14.00 27.16 3.22
N PRO A 522 14.32 28.44 3.46
CA PRO A 522 13.29 29.47 3.64
C PRO A 522 12.48 29.80 2.38
#